data_AF-A0A7Y7DKN5-F1
#
_entry.id   AF-A0A7Y7DKN5-F1
#
_cell.length_a   1.000
_cell.length_b   1.000
_cell.length_c   1.000
_cell.angle_alpha   90.00
_cell.angle_beta   90.00
_cell.angle_gamma   90.00
#
_symmetry.space_group_name_H-M   'P 1'
#
loop_
_entity.id
_entity.type
_entity.pdbx_description
1 polymer ?
#
loop_
_entity_poly.entity_id
_entity_poly.type
_entity_poly.pdbx_seq_one_letter_code
_entity_poly.pdbx_strand_id
1 'polypeptide(L)'
;MLSIVLLIALLLALYFIPHWRRLRPPANLMWYQRAANKAEQLTGVARHNLGPKAYAEKVQNSFEPQTAALFKALTDAFIVQQYGGHPVSTHTDNLFKKRCKQFIKHGRATPHN
;
A
#
# COMPACT_ATOMS: atom_id res chain seq x y z
N MET A 1 35.87 10.44 33.97
CA MET A 1 35.86 9.82 32.62
C MET A 1 34.76 8.79 32.47
N LEU A 2 34.73 7.71 33.27
CA LEU A 2 33.67 6.68 33.24
C LEU A 2 32.24 7.22 33.31
N SER A 3 31.97 8.19 34.20
CA SER A 3 30.63 8.76 34.37
C SER A 3 30.14 9.54 33.14
N ILE A 4 31.05 10.19 32.40
CA ILE A 4 30.70 10.97 31.20
C ILE A 4 30.38 10.02 30.05
N VAL A 5 31.15 8.94 29.92
CA VAL A 5 30.89 7.89 28.91
C VAL A 5 29.54 7.22 29.14
N LEU A 6 29.17 6.97 30.41
CA LEU A 6 27.88 6.39 30.79
C LEU A 6 26.71 7.32 30.45
N LEU A 7 26.89 8.63 30.67
CA LEU A 7 25.90 9.66 30.36
C LEU A 7 25.70 9.82 28.85
N ILE A 8 26.79 9.79 28.08
CA ILE A 8 26.75 9.81 26.60
C ILE A 8 26.07 8.56 26.05
N ALA A 9 26.41 7.37 26.57
CA ALA A 9 25.77 6.11 26.17
C ALA A 9 24.26 6.11 26.49
N LEU A 10 23.86 6.66 27.64
CA LEU A 10 22.45 6.78 28.02
C LEU A 10 21.68 7.74 27.09
N LEU A 11 22.28 8.89 26.75
CA LEU A 11 21.70 9.84 25.80
C LEU A 11 21.53 9.23 24.40
N LEU A 12 22.54 8.48 23.93
CA LEU A 12 22.48 7.76 22.66
C LEU A 12 21.38 6.68 22.70
N ALA A 13 21.32 5.88 23.76
CA ALA A 13 20.28 4.86 23.90
C ALA A 13 18.88 5.51 23.87
N LEU A 14 18.66 6.59 24.62
CA LEU A 14 17.39 7.33 24.61
C LEU A 14 17.05 7.94 23.24
N TYR A 15 18.05 8.38 22.47
CA TYR A 15 17.86 8.89 21.11
C TYR A 15 17.48 7.78 20.11
N PHE A 16 18.10 6.60 20.22
CA PHE A 16 17.86 5.49 19.30
C PHE A 16 16.64 4.62 19.66
N ILE A 17 16.21 4.57 20.93
CA ILE A 17 15.02 3.83 21.38
C ILE A 17 13.73 4.21 20.63
N PRO A 18 13.37 5.50 20.43
CA PRO A 18 12.16 5.85 19.70
C PRO A 18 12.26 5.51 18.21
N HIS A 19 13.48 5.46 17.65
CA HIS A 19 13.68 5.10 16.24
C HIS A 19 13.42 3.61 15.96
N TRP A 20 13.48 2.75 17.00
CA TRP A 20 13.21 1.32 16.93
C TRP A 20 11.75 0.93 17.13
N ARG A 21 10.89 1.89 17.50
CA ARG A 21 9.44 1.69 17.41
C ARG A 21 9.08 1.64 15.93
N ARG A 22 9.21 0.44 15.34
CA ARG A 22 8.72 0.07 14.00
C ARG A 22 7.37 0.73 13.80
N LEU A 23 7.35 1.82 13.04
CA LEU A 23 6.16 2.45 12.53
C LEU A 23 5.49 1.35 11.70
N ARG A 24 4.48 0.70 12.28
CA ARG A 24 3.71 -0.31 11.55
C ARG A 24 3.19 0.39 10.29
N PRO A 25 3.39 -0.20 9.11
CA PRO A 25 2.90 0.42 7.89
C PRO A 25 1.40 0.68 8.05
N PRO A 26 0.91 1.84 7.58
CA PRO A 26 -0.50 2.19 7.70
C PRO A 26 -1.35 1.08 7.07
N ALA A 27 -2.46 0.73 7.71
CA ALA A 27 -3.27 -0.41 7.29
C ALA A 27 -3.68 -0.35 5.81
N ASN A 28 -3.89 0.86 5.29
CA ASN A 28 -4.27 1.13 3.90
C ASN A 28 -3.18 0.72 2.91
N LEU A 29 -1.92 1.01 3.23
CA LEU A 29 -0.76 0.57 2.44
C LEU A 29 -0.71 -0.97 2.37
N MET A 30 -0.92 -1.64 3.50
CA MET A 30 -0.91 -3.11 3.55
C MET A 30 -2.03 -3.71 2.69
N TRP A 31 -3.25 -3.15 2.72
CA TRP A 31 -4.36 -3.65 1.90
C TRP A 31 -4.18 -3.37 0.42
N TYR A 32 -3.66 -2.19 0.07
CA TYR A 32 -3.32 -1.87 -1.31
C TYR A 32 -2.23 -2.79 -1.87
N GLN A 33 -1.17 -3.07 -1.09
CA GLN A 33 -0.14 -4.03 -1.48
C GLN A 33 -0.71 -5.43 -1.73
N ARG A 34 -1.65 -5.90 -0.89
CA ARG A 34 -2.35 -7.18 -1.13
C ARG A 34 -3.16 -7.16 -2.42
N ALA A 35 -3.85 -6.06 -2.70
CA ALA A 35 -4.61 -5.91 -3.96
C ALA A 35 -3.67 -5.89 -5.18
N ALA A 36 -2.54 -5.16 -5.09
CA ALA A 36 -1.53 -5.10 -6.15
C ALA A 36 -0.87 -6.47 -6.40
N ASN A 37 -0.54 -7.22 -5.35
CA ASN A 37 -0.01 -8.58 -5.49
C ASN A 37 -1.04 -9.52 -6.11
N LYS A 38 -2.33 -9.38 -5.77
CA LYS A 38 -3.39 -10.16 -6.43
C LYS A 38 -3.52 -9.77 -7.90
N ALA A 39 -3.39 -8.50 -8.22
CA ALA A 39 -3.39 -8.02 -9.60
C ALA A 39 -2.22 -8.62 -10.40
N GLU A 40 -1.03 -8.72 -9.80
CA GLU A 40 0.13 -9.37 -10.40
C GLU A 40 -0.11 -10.86 -10.64
N GLN A 41 -0.71 -11.58 -9.67
CA GLN A 41 -1.07 -12.99 -9.83
C GLN A 41 -2.10 -13.23 -10.95
N LEU A 42 -3.05 -12.31 -11.11
CA LEU A 42 -4.11 -12.43 -12.12
C LEU A 42 -3.59 -12.12 -13.52
N THR A 43 -2.73 -11.11 -13.65
CA THR A 43 -2.27 -10.61 -14.95
C THR A 43 -0.92 -11.18 -15.39
N GLY A 44 -0.15 -11.77 -14.47
CA GLY A 44 1.24 -12.16 -14.70
C GLY A 44 2.21 -10.98 -14.83
N VAL A 45 1.74 -9.75 -14.65
CA VAL A 45 2.55 -8.55 -14.84
C VAL A 45 3.12 -8.09 -13.50
N ALA A 46 4.42 -8.22 -13.33
CA ALA A 46 5.10 -7.75 -12.15
C ALA A 46 5.08 -6.22 -12.02
N ARG A 47 4.85 -5.74 -10.79
CA ARG A 47 4.85 -4.30 -10.47
C ARG A 47 6.23 -3.67 -10.53
N HIS A 48 7.28 -4.39 -10.13
CA HIS A 48 8.64 -3.86 -9.97
C HIS A 48 8.65 -2.53 -9.19
N ASN A 49 9.30 -1.49 -9.73
CA ASN A 49 9.40 -0.14 -9.15
C ASN A 49 8.32 0.82 -9.68
N LEU A 50 7.26 0.30 -10.32
CA LEU A 50 6.23 1.17 -10.87
C LEU A 50 5.41 1.83 -9.76
N GLY A 51 5.21 3.14 -9.95
CA GLY A 51 4.26 3.91 -9.16
C GLY A 51 2.85 3.33 -9.30
N PRO A 52 1.97 3.55 -8.30
CA PRO A 52 0.61 3.00 -8.29
C PRO A 52 -0.15 3.25 -9.60
N LYS A 53 -0.13 4.49 -10.10
CA LYS A 53 -0.81 4.90 -11.34
C LYS A 53 -0.25 4.20 -12.59
N ALA A 54 1.07 4.23 -12.76
CA ALA A 54 1.73 3.60 -13.91
C ALA A 54 1.51 2.08 -13.92
N TYR A 55 1.47 1.45 -12.75
CA TYR A 55 1.15 0.03 -12.64
C TYR A 55 -0.30 -0.24 -13.07
N ALA A 56 -1.27 0.55 -12.61
CA ALA A 56 -2.67 0.40 -13.00
C ALA A 56 -2.90 0.55 -14.51
N GLU A 57 -2.22 1.50 -15.16
CA GLU A 57 -2.26 1.67 -16.62
C GLU A 57 -1.65 0.45 -17.35
N LYS A 58 -0.52 -0.07 -16.85
CA LYS A 58 0.15 -1.24 -17.45
C LYS A 58 -0.71 -2.50 -17.42
N VAL A 59 -1.41 -2.76 -16.30
CA VAL A 59 -2.25 -3.96 -16.13
C VAL A 59 -3.67 -3.80 -16.69
N GLN A 60 -4.05 -2.59 -17.13
CA GLN A 60 -5.41 -2.28 -17.57
C GLN A 60 -5.88 -3.20 -18.70
N ASN A 61 -4.99 -3.52 -19.65
CA ASN A 61 -5.32 -4.34 -20.81
C ASN A 61 -5.36 -5.85 -20.50
N SER A 62 -4.83 -6.26 -19.34
CA SER A 62 -4.81 -7.66 -18.90
C SER A 62 -6.02 -8.04 -18.04
N PHE A 63 -6.88 -7.07 -17.71
CA PHE A 63 -8.08 -7.26 -16.92
C PHE A 63 -9.34 -7.17 -17.78
N GLU A 64 -10.40 -7.84 -17.32
CA GLU A 64 -11.74 -7.54 -17.80
C GLU A 64 -12.06 -6.05 -17.57
N PRO A 65 -12.84 -5.39 -18.45
CA PRO A 65 -13.09 -3.94 -18.37
C PRO A 65 -13.61 -3.48 -17.00
N GLN A 66 -14.45 -4.29 -16.36
CA GLN A 66 -15.01 -4.03 -15.03
C GLN A 66 -13.93 -4.12 -13.94
N THR A 67 -13.08 -5.15 -13.99
CA THR A 67 -11.97 -5.34 -13.04
C THR A 67 -10.92 -4.25 -13.20
N ALA A 68 -10.62 -3.85 -14.44
CA ALA A 68 -9.70 -2.77 -14.76
C ALA A 68 -10.18 -1.43 -14.17
N ALA A 69 -11.46 -1.10 -14.36
CA ALA A 69 -12.07 0.11 -13.79
C ALA A 69 -12.04 0.10 -12.25
N LEU A 70 -12.33 -1.05 -11.63
CA LEU A 70 -12.25 -1.21 -10.18
C LEU A 70 -10.83 -1.03 -9.64
N PHE A 71 -9.82 -1.61 -10.31
CA PHE A 71 -8.42 -1.49 -9.90
C PHE A 71 -7.89 -0.07 -10.06
N LYS A 72 -8.30 0.62 -11.13
CA LYS A 72 -7.98 2.03 -11.35
C LYS A 72 -8.59 2.92 -10.27
N ALA A 73 -9.87 2.77 -9.97
CA ALA A 73 -10.54 3.52 -8.91
C ALA A 73 -9.93 3.27 -7.51
N LEU A 74 -9.49 2.03 -7.23
CA LEU A 74 -8.74 1.68 -6.02
C LEU A 74 -7.38 2.39 -5.96
N THR A 75 -6.67 2.43 -7.08
CA THR A 75 -5.37 3.08 -7.18
C THR A 75 -5.48 4.59 -7.00
N ASP A 76 -6.48 5.22 -7.62
CA ASP A 76 -6.73 6.67 -7.46
C ASP A 76 -7.10 7.01 -6.01
N ALA A 77 -7.97 6.21 -5.39
CA ALA A 77 -8.31 6.36 -3.98
C ALA A 77 -7.08 6.22 -3.07
N PHE A 78 -6.20 5.26 -3.34
CA PHE A 78 -4.96 5.08 -2.60
C PHE A 78 -4.02 6.29 -2.75
N ILE A 79 -3.87 6.83 -3.96
CA ILE A 79 -3.02 8.00 -4.21
C ILE A 79 -3.54 9.22 -3.44
N VAL A 80 -4.84 9.51 -3.53
CA VAL A 80 -5.44 10.63 -2.80
C VAL A 80 -5.26 10.47 -1.29
N GLN A 81 -5.43 9.25 -0.79
CA GLN A 81 -5.32 8.95 0.64
C GLN A 81 -3.88 9.02 1.16
N GLN A 82 -2.90 8.59 0.35
CA GLN A 82 -1.49 8.53 0.74
C GLN A 82 -0.75 9.87 0.52
N TYR A 83 -1.14 10.64 -0.50
CA TYR A 83 -0.42 11.85 -0.93
C TYR A 83 -1.24 13.13 -0.84
N GLY A 84 -2.55 13.05 -0.58
CA GLY A 84 -3.45 14.21 -0.56
C GLY A 84 -3.33 15.10 0.69
N GLY A 85 -2.44 14.79 1.64
CA GLY A 85 -2.14 15.64 2.79
C GLY A 85 -3.26 15.80 3.83
N HIS A 86 -4.46 15.27 3.57
CA HIS A 86 -5.60 15.36 4.47
C HIS A 86 -5.66 14.20 5.46
N PRO A 87 -6.02 14.44 6.73
CA PRO A 87 -6.23 13.39 7.70
C PRO A 87 -7.37 12.48 7.25
N VAL A 88 -7.08 11.19 7.08
CA VAL A 88 -8.05 10.22 6.60
C VAL A 88 -8.94 9.80 7.74
N SER A 89 -10.26 9.91 7.56
CA SER A 89 -11.22 9.45 8.56
C SER A 89 -11.22 7.92 8.67
N THR A 90 -11.45 7.38 9.87
CA THR A 90 -11.60 5.93 10.12
C THR A 90 -12.69 5.29 9.25
N HIS A 91 -13.72 6.05 8.87
CA HIS A 91 -14.78 5.59 7.96
C HIS A 91 -14.25 5.38 6.54
N THR A 92 -13.46 6.33 6.02
CA THR A 92 -12.83 6.25 4.69
C THR A 92 -11.85 5.08 4.61
N ASP A 93 -11.04 4.85 5.65
CA ASP A 93 -10.13 3.70 5.76
C ASP A 93 -10.85 2.36 5.68
N ASN A 94 -11.95 2.21 6.43
CA ASN A 94 -12.73 0.99 6.45
C ASN A 94 -13.40 0.72 5.09
N LEU A 95 -13.87 1.77 4.41
CA LEU A 95 -14.46 1.67 3.08
C LEU A 95 -13.41 1.29 2.03
N PHE A 96 -12.22 1.89 2.08
CA PHE A 96 -11.09 1.52 1.23
C PHE A 96 -10.70 0.05 1.40
N LYS A 97 -10.59 -0.41 2.65
CA LYS A 97 -10.31 -1.80 2.99
C LYS A 97 -11.38 -2.77 2.46
N LYS A 98 -12.67 -2.40 2.53
CA LYS A 98 -13.76 -3.21 1.96
C LYS A 98 -13.62 -3.34 0.45
N ARG A 99 -13.35 -2.24 -0.26
CA ARG A 99 -13.14 -2.25 -1.72
C ARG A 99 -11.92 -3.09 -2.12
N CYS A 100 -10.81 -2.99 -1.38
CA CYS A 100 -9.64 -3.84 -1.61
C CYS A 100 -9.98 -5.33 -1.47
N LYS A 101 -10.74 -5.71 -0.43
CA LYS A 101 -11.17 -7.10 -0.24
C LYS A 101 -12.10 -7.59 -1.35
N GLN A 102 -13.03 -6.75 -1.81
CA GLN A 102 -13.90 -7.08 -2.93
C GLN A 102 -13.10 -7.36 -4.20
N PHE A 103 -12.12 -6.50 -4.52
CA PHE A 103 -11.22 -6.72 -5.64
C PHE A 103 -10.42 -8.03 -5.50
N ILE A 104 -9.88 -8.32 -4.32
CA ILE A 104 -9.11 -9.55 -4.09
C ILE A 104 -9.98 -10.81 -4.29
N LYS A 105 -11.27 -10.73 -3.91
CA LYS A 105 -12.21 -11.86 -4.00
C LYS A 105 -12.82 -12.03 -5.40
N HIS A 106 -13.08 -10.94 -6.11
CA HIS A 106 -13.88 -10.94 -7.34
C HIS A 106 -13.11 -10.48 -8.58
N GLY A 107 -11.87 -10.01 -8.44
CA GLY A 107 -11.04 -9.60 -9.58
C GLY A 107 -10.80 -10.77 -10.52
N ARG A 108 -11.09 -10.56 -11.80
CA ARG A 108 -10.88 -11.53 -12.88
C ARG A 108 -9.96 -10.92 -13.94
N ALA A 109 -8.97 -11.70 -14.36
CA ALA A 109 -8.17 -11.41 -15.54
C ALA A 109 -8.94 -11.78 -16.80
N THR A 110 -8.58 -11.17 -17.91
CA THR A 110 -9.12 -11.53 -19.22
C THR A 110 -8.69 -12.98 -19.53
N PRO A 111 -9.59 -13.87 -19.97
CA PRO A 111 -9.19 -15.20 -20.41
C PRO A 111 -8.28 -15.06 -21.63
N HIS A 112 -7.01 -15.45 -21.48
CA HIS A 112 -6.13 -15.69 -22.62
C HIS A 112 -6.63 -16.96 -23.31
N ASN A 113 -7.19 -16.79 -24.51
CA ASN A 113 -7.50 -17.86 -25.44
C ASN A 113 -6.31 -18.07 -26.37
#